data_AF-A0A4Z0EUY9-F1
#
_entry.id   AF-A0A4Z0EUY9-F1
#
_cell.length_a   1.000
_cell.length_b   1.000
_cell.length_c   1.000
_cell.angle_alpha   90.00
_cell.angle_beta   90.00
_cell.angle_gamma   90.00
#
_symmetry.space_group_name_H-M   'P 1'
#
loop_
_entity.id
_entity.type
_entity.pdbx_description
1 polymer ?
#
loop_
_entity_poly.entity_id
_entity_poly.type
_entity_poly.pdbx_seq_one_letter_code
_entity_poly.pdbx_strand_id
1 'polypeptide(L)'
;MGRTIGSPRRPRFSKNTWPTCTSITTAWWPCATWPATCPPGRPQLPPTNPAFLLSHPTPFAPMKTYLAAALLGAMALLPYPPAQAQSHFETGGQTPMPAADWVDQATGHQVRRLTPLDGGNGSFYFHNNPFVKVGGSDAMVFYHTGTQGQQLQLLDLATRRVTPLSEYYPKISGEIVDARRHDVYYQAGSVVYATNTDTHKTRKIYAFPADFPGSISTLNADGTLLAGSLGGAEAREIFKKYPAKSDFFNRIYDAKVQHILFTINTKTGKRDEIYQENTWLGHVQFSPVDPDLLMYCHEGPWGKVDRIWHISIKTHAVKLIHKRTVDGEIAGHEFFSPDGQTVWFDLQQPRSVTFYLAGAPVAGGPEKRYQLQRNEWSIHYNISPDQKLFAGDGGDPGQVAKAPDGEWIYLFRPSGDQFQAEKLVSMAHHNYHLEPNVHFSPDGKWIIFRANFEGSEQVYAVEIAKSAS
;
A
#
# COMPACT_ATOMS: atom_id res chain seq x y z
N MET A 1 -35.10 2.83 66.40
CA MET A 1 -34.55 4.21 66.36
C MET A 1 -33.62 4.31 65.16
N GLY A 2 -34.11 4.87 64.05
CA GLY A 2 -33.29 5.14 62.87
C GLY A 2 -33.03 6.63 62.76
N ARG A 3 -31.81 7.03 62.37
CA ARG A 3 -31.54 8.34 61.75
C ARG A 3 -30.16 8.40 61.10
N THR A 4 -30.22 8.68 59.80
CA THR A 4 -29.36 9.58 58.99
C THR A 4 -27.86 9.29 58.85
N ILE A 5 -27.49 8.79 57.66
CA ILE A 5 -26.15 8.88 57.07
C ILE A 5 -26.14 10.12 56.14
N GLY A 6 -25.18 11.01 56.38
CA GLY A 6 -24.92 12.22 55.58
C GLY A 6 -24.12 11.94 54.30
N SER A 7 -24.45 12.67 53.25
CA SER A 7 -23.78 12.66 51.94
C SER A 7 -22.56 13.60 51.92
N PRO A 8 -21.46 13.25 51.23
CA PRO A 8 -20.45 14.23 50.83
C PRO A 8 -20.52 14.61 49.34
N ARG A 9 -20.73 15.92 49.18
CA ARG A 9 -20.45 16.88 48.10
C ARG A 9 -19.59 16.44 46.90
N ARG A 10 -20.09 16.76 45.70
CA ARG A 10 -19.35 16.89 44.43
C ARG A 10 -18.59 18.22 44.35
N PRO A 11 -17.40 18.28 43.72
CA PRO A 11 -16.77 19.55 43.37
C PRO A 11 -17.34 20.17 42.09
N ARG A 12 -17.47 21.50 42.11
CA ARG A 12 -17.84 22.37 40.98
C ARG A 12 -16.63 22.57 40.07
N PHE A 13 -16.81 22.38 38.76
CA PHE A 13 -15.90 22.90 37.74
C PHE A 13 -16.45 24.21 37.17
N SER A 14 -15.58 25.21 37.14
CA SER A 14 -15.81 26.55 36.61
C SER A 14 -15.86 26.52 35.08
N LYS A 15 -16.80 27.30 34.53
CA LYS A 15 -16.94 27.58 33.10
C LYS A 15 -15.88 28.59 32.69
N ASN A 16 -14.98 28.22 31.78
CA ASN A 16 -14.19 29.17 31.01
C ASN A 16 -14.83 29.34 29.63
N THR A 17 -15.22 30.58 29.38
CA THR A 17 -15.74 31.16 28.14
C THR A 17 -14.62 31.35 27.12
N TRP A 18 -14.84 30.92 25.88
CA TRP A 18 -14.12 31.40 24.69
C TRP A 18 -15.14 31.92 23.67
N PRO A 19 -14.83 33.00 22.93
CA PRO A 19 -15.83 33.75 22.18
C PRO A 19 -16.11 33.13 20.81
N THR A 20 -17.39 33.14 20.47
CA THR A 20 -17.96 32.94 19.13
C THR A 20 -17.58 34.10 18.22
N CYS A 21 -17.11 33.81 17.01
CA CYS A 21 -17.04 34.76 15.91
C CYS A 21 -18.06 34.33 14.85
N THR A 22 -19.01 35.23 14.55
CA THR A 22 -20.08 35.04 13.57
C THR A 22 -20.14 36.27 12.67
N SER A 23 -20.02 36.06 11.36
CA SER A 23 -20.56 36.88 10.25
C SER A 23 -20.57 35.95 9.01
N ILE A 24 -21.67 35.50 8.41
CA ILE A 24 -22.74 36.16 7.60
C ILE A 24 -22.11 37.06 6.51
N THR A 25 -22.17 36.76 5.19
CA THR A 25 -23.30 36.95 4.23
C THR A 25 -22.99 36.28 2.87
N THR A 26 -23.83 35.36 2.35
CA THR A 26 -24.81 35.44 1.22
C THR A 26 -24.32 35.63 -0.24
N ALA A 27 -24.93 34.81 -1.13
CA ALA A 27 -25.32 34.97 -2.56
C ALA A 27 -24.63 33.95 -3.52
N TRP A 28 -25.27 32.92 -4.11
CA TRP A 28 -26.43 32.76 -5.03
C TRP A 28 -26.23 33.29 -6.48
N TRP A 29 -26.18 32.31 -7.42
CA TRP A 29 -26.58 32.28 -8.86
C TRP A 29 -25.59 32.70 -9.97
N PRO A 30 -25.76 32.21 -11.23
CA PRO A 30 -26.03 30.84 -11.66
C PRO A 30 -25.27 30.42 -12.97
N CYS A 31 -25.48 29.14 -13.29
CA CYS A 31 -25.34 28.47 -14.58
C CYS A 31 -25.67 29.34 -15.82
N ALA A 32 -24.79 29.32 -16.82
CA ALA A 32 -25.10 29.75 -18.19
C ALA A 32 -25.07 28.53 -19.11
N THR A 33 -26.26 28.17 -19.60
CA THR A 33 -26.50 27.29 -20.74
C THR A 33 -26.24 28.06 -22.04
N TRP A 34 -25.61 27.41 -23.02
CA TRP A 34 -25.72 27.78 -24.43
C TRP A 34 -25.97 26.51 -25.26
N PRO A 35 -26.98 26.49 -26.14
CA PRO A 35 -27.22 25.42 -27.09
C PRO A 35 -26.59 25.76 -28.45
N ALA A 36 -26.18 24.75 -29.23
CA ALA A 36 -26.51 24.62 -30.67
C ALA A 36 -25.72 23.49 -31.34
N THR A 37 -26.52 22.57 -31.88
CA THR A 37 -26.34 21.58 -32.94
C THR A 37 -25.48 21.97 -34.18
N CYS A 38 -24.53 21.08 -34.56
CA CYS A 38 -24.29 20.38 -35.87
C CYS A 38 -24.19 21.17 -37.23
N PRO A 39 -23.61 20.64 -38.36
CA PRO A 39 -23.17 19.26 -38.67
C PRO A 39 -21.82 19.20 -39.51
N PRO A 40 -21.52 18.26 -40.46
CA PRO A 40 -20.25 17.52 -40.49
C PRO A 40 -19.36 17.80 -41.72
N GLY A 41 -18.10 17.34 -41.69
CA GLY A 41 -17.23 17.36 -42.88
C GLY A 41 -15.97 16.51 -42.73
N ARG A 42 -16.01 15.28 -43.27
CA ARG A 42 -14.80 14.54 -43.71
C ARG A 42 -14.47 14.95 -45.15
N PRO A 43 -13.18 14.92 -45.54
CA PRO A 43 -12.73 13.88 -46.49
C PRO A 43 -11.37 13.28 -46.09
N GLN A 44 -11.24 11.95 -46.01
CA GLN A 44 -10.71 11.04 -47.04
C GLN A 44 -9.20 11.18 -47.34
N LEU A 45 -8.48 10.15 -46.90
CA LEU A 45 -7.12 9.76 -47.31
C LEU A 45 -7.11 9.27 -48.78
N PRO A 46 -6.01 9.44 -49.52
CA PRO A 46 -5.74 8.63 -50.71
C PRO A 46 -4.93 7.36 -50.36
N PRO A 47 -5.16 6.23 -51.07
CA PRO A 47 -4.40 4.99 -50.93
C PRO A 47 -3.34 4.86 -52.03
N THR A 48 -2.17 4.29 -51.74
CA THR A 48 -1.32 3.67 -52.78
C THR A 48 -0.54 2.46 -52.26
N ASN A 49 -0.97 1.30 -52.80
CA ASN A 49 -0.32 0.01 -53.04
C ASN A 49 1.09 -0.33 -52.53
N PRO A 50 1.30 -1.59 -52.06
CA PRO A 50 2.60 -2.24 -51.95
C PRO A 50 2.88 -3.16 -53.17
N ALA A 51 4.10 -3.14 -53.71
CA ALA A 51 4.59 -4.24 -54.55
C ALA A 51 6.12 -4.23 -54.67
N PHE A 52 6.67 -5.42 -54.94
CA PHE A 52 8.06 -5.86 -55.18
C PHE A 52 8.75 -6.50 -53.96
N LEU A 53 8.60 -7.81 -53.75
CA LEU A 53 9.22 -8.98 -54.44
C LEU A 53 10.70 -9.20 -54.10
N LEU A 54 10.89 -10.14 -53.16
CA LEU A 54 11.74 -11.34 -53.23
C LEU A 54 13.02 -11.28 -54.08
N SER A 55 14.17 -11.43 -53.42
CA SER A 55 15.12 -12.51 -53.71
C SER A 55 16.13 -12.70 -52.57
N HIS A 56 16.21 -13.93 -52.06
CA HIS A 56 17.39 -14.51 -51.39
C HIS A 56 17.98 -15.54 -52.39
N PRO A 57 19.01 -16.34 -52.04
CA PRO A 57 20.39 -15.98 -51.70
C PRO A 57 21.38 -16.85 -52.54
N THR A 58 22.68 -16.56 -52.54
CA THR A 58 23.68 -17.65 -52.64
C THR A 58 25.04 -17.26 -52.06
N PRO A 59 25.79 -18.24 -51.51
CA PRO A 59 26.97 -18.02 -50.69
C PRO A 59 28.28 -18.25 -51.46
N PHE A 60 29.38 -17.63 -51.01
CA PHE A 60 30.73 -18.14 -51.27
C PHE A 60 31.55 -18.13 -49.98
N ALA A 61 32.16 -19.26 -49.72
CA ALA A 61 33.02 -19.57 -48.58
C ALA A 61 34.50 -19.24 -48.91
N PRO A 62 35.51 -19.64 -48.10
CA PRO A 62 36.31 -18.71 -47.31
C PRO A 62 37.77 -18.64 -47.78
N MET A 63 38.47 -17.56 -47.44
CA MET A 63 39.92 -17.49 -47.61
C MET A 63 40.59 -17.11 -46.29
N LYS A 64 41.30 -18.10 -45.73
CA LYS A 64 42.27 -17.90 -44.64
C LYS A 64 43.50 -17.22 -45.21
N THR A 65 43.94 -16.14 -44.57
CA THR A 65 45.31 -15.67 -44.68
C THR A 65 45.78 -15.20 -43.31
N TYR A 66 46.84 -15.86 -42.83
CA TYR A 66 47.57 -15.48 -41.63
C TYR A 66 48.37 -14.21 -41.91
N LEU A 67 48.23 -13.21 -41.06
CA LEU A 67 49.21 -12.14 -40.91
C LEU A 67 49.38 -11.87 -39.41
N ALA A 68 50.50 -12.39 -38.90
CA ALA A 68 51.05 -11.98 -37.62
C ALA A 68 51.61 -10.56 -37.78
N ALA A 69 51.12 -9.63 -36.96
CA ALA A 69 51.78 -8.37 -36.69
C ALA A 69 51.60 -8.04 -35.21
N ALA A 70 52.73 -7.96 -34.52
CA ALA A 70 52.84 -7.59 -33.13
C ALA A 70 52.28 -6.17 -32.89
N LEU A 71 51.33 -6.04 -31.98
CA LEU A 71 50.90 -4.77 -31.40
C LEU A 71 51.07 -4.88 -29.88
N LEU A 72 52.25 -4.44 -29.43
CA LEU A 72 52.44 -3.92 -28.06
C LEU A 72 51.66 -2.60 -27.97
N GLY A 73 50.38 -2.71 -27.61
CA GLY A 73 49.51 -1.57 -27.33
C GLY A 73 49.46 -1.31 -25.84
N ALA A 74 49.95 -0.16 -25.42
CA ALA A 74 49.95 0.32 -24.05
C ALA A 74 48.57 0.16 -23.37
N MET A 75 48.55 -0.51 -22.22
CA MET A 75 47.45 -0.39 -21.25
C MET A 75 47.41 1.07 -20.78
N ALA A 76 46.55 1.86 -21.42
CA ALA A 76 46.11 3.12 -20.84
C ALA A 76 45.33 2.77 -19.56
N LEU A 77 45.98 2.98 -18.42
CA LEU A 77 45.30 3.07 -17.13
C LEU A 77 44.31 4.23 -17.23
N LEU A 78 43.06 3.93 -17.60
CA LEU A 78 41.97 4.87 -17.43
C LEU A 78 41.90 5.18 -15.93
N PRO A 79 42.02 6.45 -15.50
CA PRO A 79 41.79 6.78 -14.11
C PRO A 79 40.36 6.37 -13.78
N TYR A 80 40.22 5.40 -12.87
CA TYR A 80 38.93 5.15 -12.23
C TYR A 80 38.45 6.49 -11.68
N PRO A 81 37.19 6.90 -11.95
CA PRO A 81 36.62 8.03 -11.24
C PRO A 81 36.80 7.74 -9.75
N PRO A 82 37.25 8.72 -8.94
CA PRO A 82 37.34 8.51 -7.50
C PRO A 82 35.97 8.00 -7.06
N ALA A 83 35.95 6.86 -6.36
CA ALA A 83 34.75 6.40 -5.69
C ALA A 83 34.24 7.60 -4.88
N GLN A 84 33.08 8.15 -5.28
CA GLN A 84 32.43 9.17 -4.47
C GLN A 84 32.23 8.52 -3.11
N ALA A 85 33.00 8.98 -2.12
CA ALA A 85 32.82 8.54 -0.74
C ALA A 85 31.35 8.74 -0.43
N GLN A 86 30.62 7.64 -0.21
CA GLN A 86 29.19 7.72 0.03
C GLN A 86 29.00 8.55 1.30
N SER A 87 28.29 9.66 1.19
CA SER A 87 28.10 10.56 2.31
C SER A 87 27.21 9.90 3.37
N HIS A 88 27.75 9.77 4.58
CA HIS A 88 27.00 9.32 5.75
C HIS A 88 26.20 10.49 6.30
N PHE A 89 24.88 10.30 6.43
CA PHE A 89 23.99 11.29 7.01
C PHE A 89 23.05 10.63 8.02
N GLU A 90 22.73 11.37 9.08
CA GLU A 90 21.58 11.06 9.92
C GLU A 90 20.30 11.20 9.10
N THR A 91 19.59 10.10 8.86
CA THR A 91 18.36 10.11 8.07
C THR A 91 17.32 11.02 8.69
N GLY A 92 16.91 12.06 7.94
CA GLY A 92 15.97 13.07 8.41
C GLY A 92 16.57 14.19 9.27
N GLY A 93 17.87 14.15 9.57
CA GLY A 93 18.55 15.20 10.37
C GLY A 93 18.67 16.55 9.64
N GLN A 94 18.38 16.58 8.33
CA GLN A 94 18.27 17.80 7.53
C GLN A 94 17.03 17.71 6.63
N THR A 95 16.36 18.84 6.42
CA THR A 95 15.13 18.92 5.64
C THR A 95 15.24 19.99 4.53
N PRO A 96 15.30 19.60 3.25
CA PRO A 96 15.44 18.23 2.75
C PRO A 96 16.82 17.64 3.04
N MET A 97 16.96 16.33 2.85
CA MET A 97 18.25 15.63 2.88
C MET A 97 19.19 16.20 1.80
N PRO A 98 20.50 16.31 2.05
CA PRO A 98 21.44 16.95 1.13
C PRO A 98 21.63 16.22 -0.21
N ALA A 99 21.27 14.93 -0.26
CA ALA A 99 21.39 14.08 -1.43
C ALA A 99 20.15 13.18 -1.56
N ALA A 100 19.87 12.72 -2.78
CA ALA A 100 18.83 11.71 -3.03
C ALA A 100 19.30 10.30 -2.67
N ASP A 101 20.60 10.08 -2.48
CA ASP A 101 21.22 8.81 -2.12
C ASP A 101 22.21 9.09 -0.98
N TRP A 102 22.15 8.33 0.11
CA TRP A 102 23.05 8.48 1.25
C TRP A 102 23.23 7.16 2.01
N VAL A 103 24.22 7.11 2.90
CA VAL A 103 24.35 6.02 3.87
C VAL A 103 23.76 6.48 5.19
N ASP A 104 22.79 5.73 5.72
CA ASP A 104 22.21 6.02 7.03
C ASP A 104 23.30 5.89 8.11
N GLN A 105 23.56 6.99 8.83
CA GLN A 105 24.65 7.07 9.79
C GLN A 105 24.52 6.07 10.95
N ALA A 106 23.30 5.69 11.34
CA ALA A 106 23.06 4.82 12.48
C ALA A 106 23.29 3.33 12.14
N THR A 107 23.08 2.94 10.88
CA THR A 107 23.01 1.52 10.49
C THR A 107 24.05 1.13 9.43
N GLY A 108 24.53 2.09 8.63
CA GLY A 108 25.45 1.85 7.53
C GLY A 108 24.79 1.31 6.25
N HIS A 109 23.47 1.31 6.16
CA HIS A 109 22.75 0.90 4.96
C HIS A 109 22.58 2.06 3.98
N GLN A 110 22.63 1.74 2.68
CA GLN A 110 22.33 2.68 1.62
C GLN A 110 20.83 3.01 1.62
N VAL A 111 20.49 4.28 1.75
CA VAL A 111 19.13 4.80 1.58
C VAL A 111 19.06 5.63 0.31
N ARG A 112 17.92 5.55 -0.38
CA ARG A 112 17.62 6.31 -1.59
C ARG A 112 16.24 6.91 -1.49
N ARG A 113 16.11 8.19 -1.77
CA ARG A 113 14.83 8.80 -2.11
C ARG A 113 14.48 8.40 -3.55
N LEU A 114 13.31 7.81 -3.71
CA LEU A 114 12.82 7.31 -4.99
C LEU A 114 12.02 8.37 -5.76
N THR A 115 11.30 9.23 -5.04
CA THR A 115 10.41 10.24 -5.62
C THR A 115 11.07 11.60 -5.70
N PRO A 116 10.63 12.46 -6.64
CA PRO A 116 10.96 13.88 -6.61
C PRO A 116 10.34 14.56 -5.37
N LEU A 117 10.85 15.74 -5.00
CA LEU A 117 10.38 16.48 -3.82
C LEU A 117 9.17 17.40 -4.10
N ASP A 118 8.56 17.31 -5.29
CA ASP A 118 7.35 18.06 -5.60
C ASP A 118 6.10 17.34 -5.09
N GLY A 119 5.24 18.09 -4.38
CA GLY A 119 4.03 17.56 -3.79
C GLY A 119 4.28 16.49 -2.71
N GLY A 120 3.23 15.78 -2.34
CA GLY A 120 3.30 14.59 -1.48
C GLY A 120 3.25 13.32 -2.33
N ASN A 121 4.18 12.40 -2.11
CA ASN A 121 4.34 11.17 -2.87
C ASN A 121 4.22 9.95 -1.95
N GLY A 122 3.09 9.25 -2.01
CA GLY A 122 2.76 8.14 -1.11
C GLY A 122 2.80 6.77 -1.81
N SER A 123 3.52 5.82 -1.21
CA SER A 123 3.44 4.41 -1.63
C SER A 123 2.07 3.81 -1.30
N PHE A 124 1.75 2.67 -1.91
CA PHE A 124 0.55 1.92 -1.58
C PHE A 124 0.66 1.29 -0.19
N TYR A 125 -0.49 0.96 0.39
CA TYR A 125 -0.61 0.25 1.65
C TYR A 125 0.15 -1.08 1.60
N PHE A 126 0.67 -1.53 2.74
CA PHE A 126 1.71 -2.57 2.81
C PHE A 126 1.35 -3.90 2.12
N HIS A 127 0.07 -4.31 2.12
CA HIS A 127 -0.37 -5.55 1.49
C HIS A 127 -0.79 -5.38 0.02
N ASN A 128 -0.85 -4.14 -0.48
CA ASN A 128 -1.23 -3.83 -1.86
C ASN A 128 0.03 -3.71 -2.72
N ASN A 129 0.38 -4.79 -3.42
CA ASN A 129 1.58 -4.85 -4.25
C ASN A 129 1.55 -3.77 -5.35
N PRO A 130 2.47 -2.78 -5.33
CA PRO A 130 2.46 -1.66 -6.27
C PRO A 130 3.26 -1.93 -7.56
N PHE A 131 3.84 -3.11 -7.72
CA PHE A 131 4.85 -3.37 -8.75
C PHE A 131 4.27 -3.94 -10.05
N VAL A 132 4.83 -3.51 -11.17
CA VAL A 132 4.51 -3.97 -12.52
C VAL A 132 5.75 -3.84 -13.41
N LYS A 133 5.87 -4.67 -14.45
CA LYS A 133 6.94 -4.52 -15.45
C LYS A 133 6.46 -3.67 -16.61
N VAL A 134 7.16 -2.59 -16.93
CA VAL A 134 6.86 -1.73 -18.09
C VAL A 134 8.11 -1.59 -18.95
N GLY A 135 7.99 -1.92 -20.24
CA GLY A 135 9.14 -1.90 -21.15
C GLY A 135 10.29 -2.83 -20.74
N GLY A 136 10.01 -3.88 -19.94
CA GLY A 136 11.00 -4.82 -19.40
C GLY A 136 11.68 -4.38 -18.10
N SER A 137 11.43 -3.16 -17.63
CA SER A 137 11.94 -2.63 -16.36
C SER A 137 10.91 -2.81 -15.24
N ASP A 138 11.38 -3.00 -14.00
CA ASP A 138 10.51 -3.02 -12.82
C ASP A 138 10.09 -1.58 -12.49
N ALA A 139 8.78 -1.37 -12.36
CA ALA A 139 8.18 -0.09 -12.04
C ALA A 139 7.23 -0.21 -10.85
N MET A 140 7.02 0.90 -10.16
CA MET A 140 6.16 1.03 -9.00
C MET A 140 5.10 2.08 -9.26
N VAL A 141 3.84 1.76 -8.95
CA VAL A 141 2.74 2.72 -8.94
C VAL A 141 2.67 3.38 -7.58
N PHE A 142 2.49 4.70 -7.55
CA PHE A 142 2.36 5.46 -6.31
C PHE A 142 1.40 6.65 -6.47
N TYR A 143 0.96 7.23 -5.36
CA TYR A 143 0.17 8.44 -5.36
C TYR A 143 1.06 9.66 -5.40
N HIS A 144 0.78 10.59 -6.31
CA HIS A 144 1.27 11.95 -6.25
C HIS A 144 0.12 12.89 -5.87
N THR A 145 0.35 13.77 -4.90
CA THR A 145 -0.61 14.78 -4.42
C THR A 145 -0.02 16.17 -4.63
N GLY A 146 -0.65 16.95 -5.51
CA GLY A 146 -0.27 18.32 -5.82
C GLY A 146 -1.44 19.29 -5.68
N THR A 147 -1.28 20.51 -6.18
CA THR A 147 -2.33 21.55 -6.13
C THR A 147 -3.59 21.21 -6.94
N GLN A 148 -3.47 20.30 -7.91
CA GLN A 148 -4.58 19.82 -8.75
C GLN A 148 -5.33 18.63 -8.12
N GLY A 149 -4.89 18.12 -6.97
CA GLY A 149 -5.40 16.92 -6.33
C GLY A 149 -4.42 15.75 -6.42
N GLN A 150 -4.95 14.53 -6.46
CA GLN A 150 -4.21 13.28 -6.53
C GLN A 150 -4.16 12.71 -7.95
N GLN A 151 -3.03 12.10 -8.27
CA GLN A 151 -2.79 11.37 -9.51
C GLN A 151 -1.99 10.11 -9.19
N LEU A 152 -2.30 9.01 -9.87
CA LEU A 152 -1.41 7.84 -9.88
C LEU A 152 -0.26 8.10 -10.85
N GLN A 153 0.95 7.82 -10.40
CA GLN A 153 2.17 7.94 -11.21
C GLN A 153 2.93 6.62 -11.21
N LEU A 154 3.73 6.44 -12.26
CA LEU A 154 4.59 5.28 -12.45
C LEU A 154 6.05 5.72 -12.27
N LEU A 155 6.76 5.04 -11.38
CA LEU A 155 8.19 5.21 -11.13
C LEU A 155 8.95 4.00 -11.69
N ASP A 156 9.86 4.21 -12.63
CA ASP A 156 10.83 3.19 -13.02
C ASP A 156 11.90 3.04 -11.92
N LEU A 157 12.03 1.85 -11.33
CA LEU A 157 12.89 1.63 -10.15
C LEU A 157 14.39 1.68 -10.47
N ALA A 158 14.77 1.44 -11.73
CA ALA A 158 16.18 1.46 -12.14
C ALA A 158 16.66 2.89 -12.45
N THR A 159 15.83 3.68 -13.12
CA THR A 159 16.18 5.01 -13.64
C THR A 159 15.65 6.16 -12.78
N ARG A 160 14.72 5.88 -11.86
CA ARG A 160 13.95 6.86 -11.07
C ARG A 160 13.13 7.84 -11.91
N ARG A 161 12.86 7.48 -13.18
CA ARG A 161 12.01 8.29 -14.03
C ARG A 161 10.55 8.12 -13.60
N VAL A 162 9.87 9.25 -13.41
CA VAL A 162 8.45 9.29 -13.07
C VAL A 162 7.62 9.71 -14.30
N THR A 163 6.50 9.03 -14.51
CA THR A 163 5.52 9.39 -15.56
C THR A 163 4.09 9.37 -15.01
N PRO A 164 3.25 10.37 -15.33
CA PRO A 164 1.83 10.36 -15.02
C PRO A 164 1.11 9.13 -15.58
N LEU A 165 0.28 8.50 -14.76
CA LEU A 165 -0.51 7.33 -15.14
C LEU A 165 -2.02 7.63 -15.23
N SER A 166 -2.59 8.38 -14.28
CA SER A 166 -4.01 8.79 -14.32
C SER A 166 -4.20 10.27 -14.63
N GLU A 167 -5.44 10.71 -14.82
CA GLU A 167 -5.80 12.12 -14.65
C GLU A 167 -5.68 12.54 -13.16
N TYR A 168 -5.73 13.84 -12.91
CA TYR A 168 -5.90 14.37 -11.55
C TYR A 168 -7.35 14.27 -11.09
N TYR A 169 -7.54 13.81 -9.86
CA TYR A 169 -8.82 13.77 -9.16
C TYR A 169 -8.67 14.39 -7.77
N PRO A 170 -9.74 14.90 -7.14
CA PRO A 170 -9.65 15.40 -5.76
C PRO A 170 -9.10 14.36 -4.77
N LYS A 171 -9.43 13.08 -4.98
CA LYS A 171 -8.90 11.95 -4.22
C LYS A 171 -8.99 10.67 -5.06
N ILE A 172 -8.00 9.80 -4.92
CA ILE A 172 -7.97 8.46 -5.49
C ILE A 172 -7.86 7.44 -4.34
N SER A 173 -8.50 6.28 -4.51
CA SER A 173 -8.34 5.11 -3.65
C SER A 173 -8.29 3.83 -4.49
N GLY A 174 -8.10 2.67 -3.87
CA GLY A 174 -8.19 1.36 -4.53
C GLY A 174 -6.86 0.63 -4.57
N GLU A 175 -5.73 1.29 -4.88
CA GLU A 175 -4.37 0.71 -4.78
C GLU A 175 -4.20 -0.69 -5.41
N ILE A 176 -4.82 -0.95 -6.57
CA ILE A 176 -4.84 -2.30 -7.15
C ILE A 176 -4.01 -2.34 -8.43
N VAL A 177 -2.94 -3.14 -8.45
CA VAL A 177 -2.15 -3.43 -9.65
C VAL A 177 -2.41 -4.86 -10.12
N ASP A 178 -2.88 -5.02 -11.36
CA ASP A 178 -2.83 -6.28 -12.10
C ASP A 178 -1.50 -6.37 -12.86
N ALA A 179 -0.48 -6.90 -12.20
CA ALA A 179 0.85 -7.03 -12.79
C ALA A 179 0.89 -7.98 -14.01
N ARG A 180 -0.14 -8.82 -14.23
CA ARG A 180 -0.20 -9.73 -15.38
C ARG A 180 -0.79 -9.06 -16.62
N ARG A 181 -1.76 -8.15 -16.42
CA ARG A 181 -2.43 -7.40 -17.50
C ARG A 181 -1.96 -5.96 -17.63
N HIS A 182 -1.06 -5.55 -16.74
CA HIS A 182 -0.49 -4.22 -16.69
C HIS A 182 -1.58 -3.16 -16.50
N ASP A 183 -2.60 -3.47 -15.70
CA ASP A 183 -3.71 -2.55 -15.41
C ASP A 183 -3.65 -2.09 -13.96
N VAL A 184 -3.90 -0.82 -13.72
CA VAL A 184 -4.08 -0.26 -12.38
C VAL A 184 -5.53 0.12 -12.19
N TYR A 185 -6.19 -0.54 -11.25
CA TYR A 185 -7.57 -0.25 -10.87
C TYR A 185 -7.61 0.72 -9.69
N TYR A 186 -8.45 1.73 -9.82
CA TYR A 186 -8.60 2.76 -8.80
C TYR A 186 -10.00 3.35 -8.81
N GLN A 187 -10.39 3.96 -7.70
CA GLN A 187 -11.66 4.63 -7.52
C GLN A 187 -11.42 6.12 -7.31
N ALA A 188 -12.11 6.93 -8.11
CA ALA A 188 -12.19 8.38 -7.90
C ALA A 188 -13.66 8.77 -7.73
N GLY A 189 -14.02 9.23 -6.54
CA GLY A 189 -15.41 9.43 -6.15
C GLY A 189 -16.21 8.12 -6.19
N SER A 190 -17.30 8.10 -6.95
CA SER A 190 -18.14 6.92 -7.16
C SER A 190 -17.74 6.07 -8.36
N VAL A 191 -16.68 6.42 -9.09
CA VAL A 191 -16.33 5.74 -10.35
C VAL A 191 -15.06 4.93 -10.17
N VAL A 192 -15.13 3.67 -10.58
CA VAL A 192 -13.98 2.76 -10.71
C VAL A 192 -13.43 2.86 -12.12
N TYR A 193 -12.13 3.07 -12.21
CA TYR A 193 -11.35 3.13 -13.43
C TYR A 193 -10.33 2.00 -13.46
N ALA A 194 -9.85 1.71 -14.66
CA ALA A 194 -8.62 0.97 -14.88
C ALA A 194 -7.77 1.73 -15.89
N THR A 195 -6.48 1.91 -15.61
CA THR A 195 -5.53 2.48 -16.55
C THR A 195 -4.42 1.49 -16.83
N ASN A 196 -4.18 1.21 -18.12
CA ASN A 196 -3.11 0.32 -18.53
C ASN A 196 -1.75 1.05 -18.50
N THR A 197 -0.74 0.45 -17.89
CA THR A 197 0.58 1.07 -17.64
C THR A 197 1.46 1.14 -18.88
N ASP A 198 1.22 0.32 -19.91
CA ASP A 198 1.97 0.40 -21.16
C ASP A 198 1.40 1.45 -22.12
N THR A 199 0.06 1.49 -22.23
CA THR A 199 -0.65 2.30 -23.23
C THR A 199 -1.20 3.61 -22.69
N HIS A 200 -1.21 3.79 -21.36
CA HIS A 200 -1.82 4.90 -20.65
C HIS A 200 -3.32 5.07 -20.94
N LYS A 201 -3.97 4.05 -21.48
CA LYS A 201 -5.40 4.09 -21.80
C LYS A 201 -6.22 3.82 -20.53
N THR A 202 -7.02 4.81 -20.16
CA THR A 202 -8.00 4.73 -19.08
C THR A 202 -9.35 4.25 -19.58
N ARG A 203 -9.99 3.35 -18.82
CA ARG A 203 -11.35 2.88 -19.04
C ARG A 203 -12.16 2.96 -17.75
N LYS A 204 -13.44 3.31 -17.88
CA LYS A 204 -14.41 3.23 -16.79
C LYS A 204 -14.88 1.78 -16.65
N ILE A 205 -14.80 1.23 -15.44
CA ILE A 205 -15.21 -0.14 -15.12
C ILE A 205 -16.62 -0.15 -14.53
N TYR A 206 -16.87 0.72 -13.55
CA TYR A 206 -18.11 0.75 -12.80
C TYR A 206 -18.39 2.14 -12.23
N ALA A 207 -19.66 2.48 -12.06
CA ALA A 207 -20.07 3.65 -11.28
C ALA A 207 -21.04 3.21 -10.19
N PHE A 208 -20.64 3.45 -8.94
CA PHE A 208 -21.47 3.22 -7.77
C PHE A 208 -22.71 4.13 -7.82
N PRO A 209 -23.92 3.57 -7.71
CA PRO A 209 -25.12 4.38 -7.54
C PRO A 209 -25.12 5.03 -6.16
N ALA A 210 -25.88 6.11 -6.00
CA ALA A 210 -25.86 6.93 -4.77
C ALA A 210 -26.30 6.16 -3.51
N ASP A 211 -27.14 5.14 -3.67
CA ASP A 211 -27.63 4.25 -2.62
C ASP A 211 -26.66 3.11 -2.28
N PHE A 212 -25.65 2.85 -3.13
CA PHE A 212 -24.58 1.87 -2.88
C PHE A 212 -23.19 2.53 -2.99
N PRO A 213 -22.78 3.39 -2.04
CA PRO A 213 -21.48 4.06 -2.07
C PRO A 213 -20.35 3.13 -1.56
N GLY A 214 -20.12 2.03 -2.28
CA GLY A 214 -19.09 1.04 -1.95
C GLY A 214 -17.67 1.53 -2.29
N SER A 215 -16.69 0.79 -1.76
CA SER A 215 -15.26 1.01 -2.04
C SER A 215 -14.61 -0.30 -2.47
N ILE A 216 -13.91 -0.30 -3.60
CA ILE A 216 -13.06 -1.43 -4.01
C ILE A 216 -11.72 -1.42 -3.27
N SER A 217 -11.11 -2.59 -3.07
CA SER A 217 -9.81 -2.71 -2.40
C SER A 217 -8.90 -3.81 -2.96
N THR A 218 -9.41 -4.70 -3.82
CA THR A 218 -8.63 -5.86 -4.27
C THR A 218 -9.12 -6.41 -5.61
N LEU A 219 -8.26 -7.19 -6.30
CA LEU A 219 -8.51 -7.88 -7.55
C LEU A 219 -8.12 -9.36 -7.40
N ASN A 220 -8.96 -10.26 -7.92
CA ASN A 220 -8.69 -11.69 -7.83
C ASN A 220 -7.54 -12.15 -8.75
N ALA A 221 -6.96 -13.31 -8.45
CA ALA A 221 -5.74 -13.79 -9.13
C ALA A 221 -5.85 -13.93 -10.66
N ASP A 222 -7.06 -14.12 -11.19
CA ASP A 222 -7.31 -14.19 -12.64
C ASP A 222 -7.80 -12.86 -13.24
N GLY A 223 -7.83 -11.76 -12.46
CA GLY A 223 -8.18 -10.41 -12.86
C GLY A 223 -9.59 -10.22 -13.43
N THR A 224 -10.51 -11.12 -13.10
CA THR A 224 -11.90 -11.04 -13.58
C THR A 224 -12.85 -10.34 -12.59
N LEU A 225 -12.49 -10.28 -11.31
CA LEU A 225 -13.32 -9.73 -10.25
C LEU A 225 -12.52 -8.77 -9.37
N LEU A 226 -13.02 -7.54 -9.25
CA LEU A 226 -12.70 -6.65 -8.14
C LEU A 226 -13.58 -7.02 -6.95
N ALA A 227 -13.08 -6.82 -5.74
CA ALA A 227 -13.89 -6.91 -4.53
C ALA A 227 -13.71 -5.69 -3.63
N GLY A 228 -14.69 -5.51 -2.74
CA GLY A 228 -14.75 -4.40 -1.82
C GLY A 228 -15.83 -4.61 -0.77
N SER A 229 -16.02 -3.58 0.06
CA SER A 229 -17.07 -3.58 1.08
C SER A 229 -17.89 -2.30 1.06
N LEU A 230 -19.12 -2.41 1.56
CA LEU A 230 -20.01 -1.30 1.85
C LEU A 230 -20.36 -1.32 3.34
N GLY A 231 -20.05 -0.21 4.02
CA GLY A 231 -20.55 0.04 5.36
C GLY A 231 -22.02 0.42 5.37
N GLY A 232 -22.77 -0.14 6.33
CA GLY A 232 -24.16 0.23 6.57
C GLY A 232 -24.34 1.74 6.76
N ALA A 233 -25.54 2.26 6.45
CA ALA A 233 -25.79 3.71 6.48
C ALA A 233 -25.43 4.34 7.83
N GLU A 234 -25.84 3.73 8.94
CA GLU A 234 -25.52 4.21 10.28
C GLU A 234 -24.00 4.20 10.58
N ALA A 235 -23.26 3.16 10.17
CA ALA A 235 -21.80 3.15 10.31
C ALA A 235 -21.15 4.31 9.54
N ARG A 236 -21.63 4.60 8.32
CA ARG A 236 -21.16 5.73 7.52
C ARG A 236 -21.49 7.07 8.17
N GLU A 237 -22.65 7.22 8.80
CA GLU A 237 -23.01 8.44 9.54
C GLU A 237 -22.17 8.60 10.82
N ILE A 238 -21.90 7.51 11.55
CA ILE A 238 -20.97 7.53 12.69
C ILE A 238 -19.59 8.00 12.24
N PHE A 239 -19.06 7.44 11.15
CA PHE A 239 -17.75 7.81 10.61
C PHE A 239 -17.67 9.30 10.24
N LYS A 240 -18.71 9.84 9.56
CA LYS A 240 -18.79 11.27 9.22
C LYS A 240 -18.83 12.17 10.46
N LYS A 241 -19.58 11.77 11.49
CA LYS A 241 -19.79 12.57 12.71
C LYS A 241 -18.59 12.51 13.66
N TYR A 242 -17.83 11.42 13.63
CA TYR A 242 -16.73 11.14 14.53
C TYR A 242 -15.50 10.67 13.75
N PRO A 243 -14.80 11.53 13.00
CA PRO A 243 -13.77 11.10 12.05
C PRO A 243 -12.46 10.60 12.70
N ALA A 244 -12.24 10.83 14.00
CA ALA A 244 -11.08 10.32 14.71
C ALA A 244 -11.22 8.81 14.99
N LYS A 245 -10.17 8.04 14.73
CA LYS A 245 -10.15 6.56 14.92
C LYS A 245 -10.58 6.15 16.34
N SER A 246 -10.14 6.88 17.37
CA SER A 246 -10.53 6.64 18.76
C SER A 246 -12.04 6.72 19.00
N ASP A 247 -12.75 7.51 18.19
CA ASP A 247 -14.13 7.89 18.44
C ASP A 247 -15.12 7.01 17.68
N PHE A 248 -14.82 6.64 16.43
CA PHE A 248 -15.73 5.80 15.64
C PHE A 248 -15.61 4.30 15.94
N PHE A 249 -14.45 3.81 16.37
CA PHE A 249 -14.16 2.37 16.35
C PHE A 249 -15.13 1.55 17.23
N ASN A 250 -15.30 1.95 18.50
CA ASN A 250 -16.27 1.31 19.39
C ASN A 250 -17.70 1.56 18.93
N ARG A 251 -18.02 2.77 18.44
CA ARG A 251 -19.38 3.14 18.04
C ARG A 251 -19.89 2.29 16.87
N ILE A 252 -19.07 2.12 15.83
CA ILE A 252 -19.43 1.28 14.68
C ILE A 252 -19.54 -0.18 15.12
N TYR A 253 -18.59 -0.66 15.94
CA TYR A 253 -18.64 -2.02 16.48
C TYR A 253 -19.91 -2.27 17.33
N ASP A 254 -20.32 -1.31 18.16
CA ASP A 254 -21.47 -1.41 19.05
C ASP A 254 -22.80 -1.22 18.30
N ALA A 255 -22.80 -0.54 17.16
CA ALA A 255 -24.01 -0.31 16.35
C ALA A 255 -24.58 -1.60 15.74
N LYS A 256 -23.74 -2.63 15.53
CA LYS A 256 -24.16 -3.94 14.94
C LYS A 256 -24.94 -3.80 13.64
N VAL A 257 -24.52 -2.84 12.80
CA VAL A 257 -25.18 -2.55 11.53
C VAL A 257 -24.66 -3.44 10.43
N GLN A 258 -25.53 -3.73 9.46
CA GLN A 258 -25.19 -4.56 8.31
C GLN A 258 -24.04 -3.95 7.51
N HIS A 259 -23.07 -4.78 7.15
CA HIS A 259 -22.06 -4.50 6.15
C HIS A 259 -22.14 -5.56 5.04
N ILE A 260 -21.70 -5.20 3.84
CA ILE A 260 -21.80 -6.03 2.65
C ILE A 260 -20.41 -6.20 2.04
N LEU A 261 -20.05 -7.43 1.68
CA LEU A 261 -18.98 -7.72 0.74
C LEU A 261 -19.58 -7.87 -0.66
N PHE A 262 -18.94 -7.28 -1.66
CA PHE A 262 -19.39 -7.35 -3.04
C PHE A 262 -18.22 -7.61 -3.99
N THR A 263 -18.55 -8.08 -5.18
CA THR A 263 -17.63 -8.16 -6.32
C THR A 263 -18.12 -7.31 -7.49
N ILE A 264 -17.20 -6.92 -8.37
CA ILE A 264 -17.48 -6.25 -9.65
C ILE A 264 -16.69 -6.97 -10.73
N ASN A 265 -17.38 -7.44 -11.77
CA ASN A 265 -16.73 -8.06 -12.92
C ASN A 265 -16.00 -7.00 -13.76
N THR A 266 -14.70 -7.19 -13.98
CA THR A 266 -13.81 -6.20 -14.63
C THR A 266 -14.14 -5.96 -16.10
N LYS A 267 -14.84 -6.89 -16.76
CA LYS A 267 -15.20 -6.78 -18.19
C LYS A 267 -16.60 -6.24 -18.39
N THR A 268 -17.56 -6.71 -17.61
CA THR A 268 -18.99 -6.43 -17.81
C THR A 268 -19.51 -5.29 -16.91
N GLY A 269 -18.77 -4.95 -15.84
CA GLY A 269 -19.24 -4.01 -14.83
C GLY A 269 -20.38 -4.55 -13.96
N LYS A 270 -20.71 -5.85 -14.05
CA LYS A 270 -21.74 -6.46 -13.19
C LYS A 270 -21.25 -6.50 -11.74
N ARG A 271 -22.02 -5.93 -10.82
CA ARG A 271 -21.81 -6.00 -9.37
C ARG A 271 -22.67 -7.11 -8.77
N ASP A 272 -22.09 -7.93 -7.91
CA ASP A 272 -22.79 -8.97 -7.14
C ASP A 272 -22.48 -8.82 -5.64
N GLU A 273 -23.48 -8.97 -4.78
CA GLU A 273 -23.31 -9.03 -3.33
C GLU A 273 -23.06 -10.48 -2.93
N ILE A 274 -21.94 -10.74 -2.28
CA ILE A 274 -21.48 -12.11 -2.00
C ILE A 274 -21.67 -12.51 -0.53
N TYR A 275 -21.72 -11.53 0.38
CA TYR A 275 -21.89 -11.78 1.81
C TYR A 275 -22.39 -10.54 2.53
N GLN A 276 -23.18 -10.74 3.57
CA GLN A 276 -23.69 -9.68 4.42
C GLN A 276 -23.79 -10.16 5.87
N GLU A 277 -23.42 -9.28 6.80
CA GLU A 277 -23.46 -9.59 8.23
C GLU A 277 -23.68 -8.31 9.05
N ASN A 278 -24.33 -8.44 10.21
CA ASN A 278 -24.52 -7.34 11.19
C ASN A 278 -23.26 -7.13 12.06
N THR A 279 -22.12 -7.10 11.38
CA THR A 279 -20.78 -6.91 11.89
C THR A 279 -20.05 -5.97 10.95
N TRP A 280 -19.07 -5.22 11.45
CA TRP A 280 -18.24 -4.37 10.62
C TRP A 280 -17.28 -5.21 9.78
N LEU A 281 -17.51 -5.28 8.46
CA LEU A 281 -16.66 -6.01 7.52
C LEU A 281 -15.64 -5.07 6.87
N GLY A 282 -14.37 -5.47 6.82
CA GLY A 282 -13.28 -4.66 6.28
C GLY A 282 -12.10 -5.46 5.76
N HIS A 283 -11.00 -4.75 5.47
CA HIS A 283 -9.69 -5.30 5.09
C HIS A 283 -9.76 -6.44 4.05
N VAL A 284 -10.46 -6.15 2.96
CA VAL A 284 -10.84 -7.14 1.94
C VAL A 284 -9.68 -7.36 0.96
N GLN A 285 -9.22 -8.60 0.85
CA GLN A 285 -8.05 -9.00 0.06
C GLN A 285 -8.32 -10.33 -0.65
N PHE A 286 -8.18 -10.39 -1.98
CA PHE A 286 -8.15 -11.66 -2.69
C PHE A 286 -6.82 -12.38 -2.46
N SER A 287 -6.87 -13.71 -2.48
CA SER A 287 -5.66 -14.53 -2.59
C SER A 287 -4.89 -14.16 -3.87
N PRO A 288 -3.55 -14.06 -3.81
CA PRO A 288 -2.73 -13.74 -4.98
C PRO A 288 -2.69 -14.87 -6.02
N VAL A 289 -3.12 -16.09 -5.66
CA VAL A 289 -3.06 -17.28 -6.53
C VAL A 289 -4.40 -17.97 -6.73
N ASP A 290 -5.33 -17.88 -5.78
CA ASP A 290 -6.64 -18.53 -5.87
C ASP A 290 -7.73 -17.49 -6.19
N PRO A 291 -8.30 -17.49 -7.41
CA PRO A 291 -9.31 -16.50 -7.79
C PRO A 291 -10.65 -16.68 -7.08
N ASP A 292 -10.87 -17.80 -6.37
CA ASP A 292 -12.09 -18.07 -5.60
C ASP A 292 -11.98 -17.68 -4.12
N LEU A 293 -10.78 -17.37 -3.61
CA LEU A 293 -10.56 -17.16 -2.19
C LEU A 293 -10.43 -15.67 -1.86
N LEU A 294 -11.35 -15.15 -1.06
CA LEU A 294 -11.34 -13.79 -0.55
C LEU A 294 -11.16 -13.79 0.97
N MET A 295 -10.16 -13.07 1.47
CA MET A 295 -10.00 -12.72 2.87
C MET A 295 -10.76 -11.43 3.18
N TYR A 296 -11.34 -11.37 4.36
CA TYR A 296 -11.93 -10.17 4.94
C TYR A 296 -11.74 -10.21 6.45
N CYS A 297 -12.06 -9.11 7.12
CA CYS A 297 -12.02 -9.07 8.57
C CYS A 297 -13.33 -8.63 9.22
N HIS A 298 -13.49 -9.05 10.47
CA HIS A 298 -14.37 -8.40 11.43
C HIS A 298 -13.61 -7.23 12.07
N GLU A 299 -13.92 -6.01 11.64
CA GLU A 299 -13.40 -4.78 12.23
C GLU A 299 -14.05 -4.48 13.60
N GLY A 300 -13.41 -3.58 14.35
CA GLY A 300 -13.79 -3.21 15.71
C GLY A 300 -12.69 -3.53 16.72
N PRO A 301 -12.91 -3.29 18.02
CA PRO A 301 -11.87 -3.46 19.03
C PRO A 301 -11.28 -4.87 18.98
N TRP A 302 -10.00 -5.00 18.64
CA TRP A 302 -9.40 -6.30 18.31
C TRP A 302 -9.53 -7.33 19.44
N GLY A 303 -9.48 -6.87 20.69
CA GLY A 303 -9.69 -7.71 21.88
C GLY A 303 -11.13 -8.18 22.08
N LYS A 304 -12.05 -7.88 21.16
CA LYS A 304 -13.47 -8.28 21.18
C LYS A 304 -13.91 -9.09 19.95
N VAL A 305 -13.06 -9.21 18.92
CA VAL A 305 -13.42 -9.87 17.65
C VAL A 305 -12.44 -10.98 17.31
N ASP A 306 -12.95 -12.08 16.75
CA ASP A 306 -12.10 -12.98 15.99
C ASP A 306 -11.99 -12.39 14.59
N ARG A 307 -10.83 -11.82 14.27
CA ARG A 307 -10.70 -10.83 13.20
C ARG A 307 -10.65 -11.45 11.80
N ILE A 308 -9.91 -12.53 11.60
CA ILE A 308 -9.43 -12.94 10.26
C ILE A 308 -10.29 -14.07 9.69
N TRP A 309 -10.95 -13.80 8.55
CA TRP A 309 -11.89 -14.73 7.90
C TRP A 309 -11.63 -14.87 6.41
N HIS A 310 -11.95 -16.05 5.87
CA HIS A 310 -12.03 -16.28 4.43
C HIS A 310 -13.46 -16.56 3.99
N ILE A 311 -13.76 -16.26 2.73
CA ILE A 311 -14.96 -16.66 2.00
C ILE A 311 -14.60 -17.17 0.60
N SER A 312 -15.24 -18.26 0.17
CA SER A 312 -15.20 -18.72 -1.23
C SER A 312 -16.22 -17.94 -2.08
N ILE A 313 -15.81 -17.42 -3.23
CA ILE A 313 -16.69 -16.68 -4.14
C ILE A 313 -17.76 -17.59 -4.76
N LYS A 314 -17.44 -18.84 -5.08
CA LYS A 314 -18.38 -19.78 -5.71
C LYS A 314 -19.38 -20.37 -4.73
N THR A 315 -18.94 -20.70 -3.53
CA THR A 315 -19.76 -21.45 -2.55
C THR A 315 -20.31 -20.57 -1.43
N HIS A 316 -19.74 -19.38 -1.25
CA HIS A 316 -19.99 -18.48 -0.11
C HIS A 316 -19.69 -19.12 1.26
N ALA A 317 -18.95 -20.23 1.28
CA ALA A 317 -18.51 -20.86 2.51
C ALA A 317 -17.51 -19.95 3.23
N VAL A 318 -17.77 -19.65 4.51
CA VAL A 318 -16.90 -18.83 5.35
C VAL A 318 -16.07 -19.71 6.30
N LYS A 319 -14.85 -19.27 6.61
CA LYS A 319 -13.95 -19.97 7.53
C LYS A 319 -13.17 -18.96 8.37
N LEU A 320 -13.18 -19.15 9.69
CA LEU A 320 -12.32 -18.42 10.61
C LEU A 320 -10.88 -18.94 10.47
N ILE A 321 -9.92 -18.03 10.34
CA ILE A 321 -8.50 -18.38 10.14
C ILE A 321 -7.76 -18.43 11.47
N HIS A 322 -8.04 -17.47 12.35
CA HIS A 322 -7.38 -17.37 13.65
C HIS A 322 -8.42 -17.15 14.75
N LYS A 323 -8.45 -18.06 15.73
CA LYS A 323 -9.33 -17.98 16.90
C LYS A 323 -8.51 -17.51 18.09
N ARG A 324 -8.99 -16.46 18.77
CA ARG A 324 -8.33 -15.97 19.97
C ARG A 324 -8.35 -17.02 21.07
N THR A 325 -7.26 -17.10 21.82
CA THR A 325 -6.99 -18.12 22.83
C THR A 325 -6.92 -17.56 24.25
N VAL A 326 -6.60 -16.28 24.42
CA VAL A 326 -6.54 -15.61 25.74
C VAL A 326 -7.33 -14.31 25.76
N ASP A 327 -7.75 -13.87 26.95
CA ASP A 327 -8.37 -12.56 27.12
C ASP A 327 -7.39 -11.43 26.76
N GLY A 328 -7.90 -10.39 26.12
CA GLY A 328 -7.08 -9.27 25.64
C GLY A 328 -6.14 -9.62 24.47
N GLU A 329 -6.23 -10.81 23.88
CA GLU A 329 -5.53 -11.15 22.63
C GLU A 329 -5.99 -10.27 21.47
N ILE A 330 -5.03 -9.79 20.68
CA ILE A 330 -5.32 -9.01 19.47
C ILE A 330 -4.54 -9.58 18.28
N ALA A 331 -5.21 -9.63 17.13
CA ALA A 331 -4.63 -9.98 15.85
C ALA A 331 -5.03 -8.92 14.82
N GLY A 332 -4.14 -8.58 13.89
CA GLY A 332 -4.40 -7.59 12.85
C GLY A 332 -3.29 -7.49 11.83
N HIS A 333 -3.41 -6.51 10.93
CA HIS A 333 -2.46 -6.27 9.85
C HIS A 333 -2.22 -7.52 8.99
N GLU A 334 -3.28 -8.30 8.77
CA GLU A 334 -3.22 -9.58 8.09
C GLU A 334 -2.94 -9.44 6.58
N PHE A 335 -2.11 -10.30 6.01
CA PHE A 335 -1.77 -10.28 4.58
C PHE A 335 -1.42 -11.67 4.05
N PHE A 336 -1.65 -11.89 2.76
CA PHE A 336 -1.24 -13.13 2.10
C PHE A 336 0.28 -13.17 1.86
N SER A 337 0.86 -14.34 2.06
CA SER A 337 2.14 -14.70 1.44
C SER A 337 2.04 -14.67 -0.10
N PRO A 338 3.15 -14.42 -0.82
CA PRO A 338 3.16 -14.33 -2.29
C PRO A 338 2.60 -15.56 -3.01
N ASP A 339 2.76 -16.75 -2.44
CA ASP A 339 2.22 -18.00 -3.00
C ASP A 339 0.78 -18.29 -2.54
N GLY A 340 0.20 -17.42 -1.72
CA GLY A 340 -1.15 -17.53 -1.16
C GLY A 340 -1.38 -18.73 -0.24
N GLN A 341 -0.33 -19.39 0.26
CA GLN A 341 -0.47 -20.58 1.12
C GLN A 341 -0.60 -20.24 2.60
N THR A 342 -0.13 -19.06 3.01
CA THR A 342 -0.14 -18.58 4.41
C THR A 342 -0.75 -17.19 4.50
N VAL A 343 -1.59 -16.97 5.51
CA VAL A 343 -1.98 -15.64 5.97
C VAL A 343 -1.10 -15.25 7.15
N TRP A 344 -0.29 -14.21 6.99
CA TRP A 344 0.54 -13.63 8.03
C TRP A 344 -0.21 -12.51 8.75
N PHE A 345 0.00 -12.33 10.05
CA PHE A 345 -0.65 -11.27 10.84
C PHE A 345 0.15 -10.92 12.11
N ASP A 346 0.07 -9.66 12.52
CA ASP A 346 0.54 -9.21 13.84
C ASP A 346 -0.33 -9.86 14.92
N LEU A 347 0.30 -10.47 15.91
CA LEU A 347 -0.37 -11.17 17.00
C LEU A 347 0.23 -10.73 18.34
N GLN A 348 -0.63 -10.30 19.26
CA GLN A 348 -0.24 -9.97 20.62
C GLN A 348 -1.07 -10.76 21.63
N GLN A 349 -0.39 -11.52 22.48
CA GLN A 349 -1.01 -12.48 23.40
C GLN A 349 -0.46 -12.30 24.83
N PRO A 350 -1.12 -11.49 25.69
CA PRO A 350 -2.18 -10.53 25.38
C PRO A 350 -1.64 -9.23 24.78
N ARG A 351 -2.55 -8.32 24.41
CA ARG A 351 -2.25 -6.98 23.86
C ARG A 351 -1.14 -6.27 24.63
N SER A 352 -0.15 -5.80 23.87
CA SER A 352 1.00 -5.03 24.33
C SER A 352 1.89 -5.76 25.34
N VAL A 353 1.82 -7.09 25.44
CA VAL A 353 2.64 -7.89 26.38
C VAL A 353 3.67 -8.73 25.62
N THR A 354 3.22 -9.69 24.83
CA THR A 354 4.09 -10.56 24.02
C THR A 354 3.70 -10.40 22.56
N PHE A 355 4.70 -10.28 21.69
CA PHE A 355 4.52 -9.90 20.29
C PHE A 355 5.01 -11.03 19.38
N TYR A 356 4.22 -11.31 18.34
CA TYR A 356 4.54 -12.29 17.31
C TYR A 356 4.15 -11.78 15.94
N LEU A 357 4.87 -12.21 14.91
CA LEU A 357 4.28 -12.37 13.60
C LEU A 357 3.83 -13.83 13.48
N ALA A 358 2.53 -14.05 13.31
CA ALA A 358 1.94 -15.38 13.17
C ALA A 358 1.56 -15.66 11.71
N GLY A 359 1.66 -16.91 11.30
CA GLY A 359 1.32 -17.41 9.97
C GLY A 359 0.36 -18.59 10.06
N ALA A 360 -0.87 -18.39 9.58
CA ALA A 360 -1.89 -19.44 9.51
C ALA A 360 -1.93 -20.05 8.10
N PRO A 361 -1.80 -21.38 7.95
CA PRO A 361 -1.97 -22.03 6.65
C PRO A 361 -3.40 -21.84 6.12
N VAL A 362 -3.54 -21.44 4.86
CA VAL A 362 -4.84 -21.24 4.20
C VAL A 362 -5.67 -22.53 4.18
N ALA A 363 -5.01 -23.66 3.92
CA ALA A 363 -5.62 -24.99 3.97
C ALA A 363 -6.15 -25.36 5.38
N GLY A 364 -5.70 -24.66 6.43
CA GLY A 364 -5.87 -25.03 7.83
C GLY A 364 -4.71 -25.87 8.35
N GLY A 365 -4.58 -25.94 9.67
CA GLY A 365 -3.47 -26.61 10.34
C GLY A 365 -2.89 -25.75 11.45
N PRO A 366 -1.76 -26.18 12.05
CA PRO A 366 -1.12 -25.41 13.10
C PRO A 366 -0.54 -24.10 12.55
N GLU A 367 -0.65 -23.03 13.35
CA GLU A 367 -0.01 -21.76 13.06
C GLU A 367 1.50 -21.83 13.32
N LYS A 368 2.26 -21.13 12.49
CA LYS A 368 3.65 -20.79 12.80
C LYS A 368 3.69 -19.43 13.49
N ARG A 369 4.59 -19.24 14.45
CA ARG A 369 4.77 -17.95 15.13
C ARG A 369 6.24 -17.64 15.27
N TYR A 370 6.58 -16.38 15.03
CA TYR A 370 7.91 -15.83 15.30
C TYR A 370 7.76 -14.74 16.36
N GLN A 371 8.30 -14.99 17.55
CA GLN A 371 8.32 -13.99 18.61
C GLN A 371 9.31 -12.88 18.28
N LEU A 372 8.97 -11.65 18.69
CA LEU A 372 9.80 -10.46 18.56
C LEU A 372 9.76 -9.62 19.84
N GLN A 373 10.77 -8.77 20.03
CA GLN A 373 10.87 -7.86 21.18
C GLN A 373 9.92 -6.68 21.02
N ARG A 374 9.52 -6.04 22.13
CA ARG A 374 8.63 -4.86 22.11
C ARG A 374 9.11 -3.77 21.15
N ASN A 375 10.41 -3.50 21.15
CA ASN A 375 11.02 -2.47 20.32
C ASN A 375 11.05 -2.86 18.83
N GLU A 376 10.97 -4.15 18.53
CA GLU A 376 10.94 -4.66 17.16
C GLU A 376 9.52 -4.69 16.58
N TRP A 377 8.49 -4.44 17.41
CA TRP A 377 7.12 -4.42 16.93
C TRP A 377 6.95 -3.33 15.88
N SER A 378 6.33 -3.72 14.78
CA SER A 378 6.03 -2.86 13.65
C SER A 378 4.53 -2.73 13.45
N ILE A 379 4.09 -1.55 12.98
CA ILE A 379 2.68 -1.34 12.61
C ILE A 379 2.32 -2.29 11.47
N HIS A 380 3.18 -2.43 10.47
CA HIS A 380 2.98 -3.34 9.34
C HIS A 380 4.18 -4.26 9.16
N TYR A 381 3.90 -5.39 8.53
CA TYR A 381 4.90 -6.37 8.13
C TYR A 381 4.73 -6.74 6.66
N ASN A 382 5.82 -7.15 6.03
CA ASN A 382 5.83 -7.69 4.68
C ASN A 382 6.79 -8.88 4.60
N ILE A 383 6.73 -9.66 3.53
CA ILE A 383 7.57 -10.85 3.31
C ILE A 383 8.27 -10.77 1.95
N SER A 384 9.52 -11.23 1.88
CA SER A 384 10.29 -11.22 0.64
C SER A 384 9.66 -12.09 -0.45
N PRO A 385 9.92 -11.82 -1.74
CA PRO A 385 9.40 -12.65 -2.84
C PRO A 385 9.78 -14.13 -2.74
N ASP A 386 10.96 -14.43 -2.20
CA ASP A 386 11.43 -15.81 -1.95
C ASP A 386 10.98 -16.39 -0.61
N GLN A 387 10.21 -15.62 0.17
CA GLN A 387 9.61 -15.96 1.45
C GLN A 387 10.58 -16.31 2.58
N LYS A 388 11.83 -15.84 2.50
CA LYS A 388 12.87 -16.12 3.52
C LYS A 388 13.07 -15.00 4.52
N LEU A 389 12.73 -13.78 4.16
CA LEU A 389 12.91 -12.59 4.97
C LEU A 389 11.57 -11.91 5.22
N PHE A 390 11.46 -11.23 6.35
CA PHE A 390 10.35 -10.32 6.63
C PHE A 390 10.89 -8.92 6.84
N ALA A 391 10.04 -7.92 6.62
CA ALA A 391 10.33 -6.54 6.93
C ALA A 391 9.24 -6.00 7.85
N GLY A 392 9.57 -5.01 8.66
CA GLY A 392 8.61 -4.26 9.46
C GLY A 392 8.96 -2.78 9.49
N ASP A 393 7.95 -1.95 9.66
CA ASP A 393 8.07 -0.49 9.62
C ASP A 393 8.21 0.20 10.98
N GLY A 394 8.37 -0.57 12.06
CA GLY A 394 8.54 -0.04 13.41
C GLY A 394 7.30 0.71 13.91
N GLY A 395 7.47 1.47 14.98
CA GLY A 395 6.41 2.29 15.56
C GLY A 395 6.90 3.20 16.67
N ASP A 396 6.31 4.40 16.74
CA ASP A 396 6.59 5.37 17.80
C ASP A 396 6.03 4.92 19.17
N PRO A 397 6.42 5.57 20.29
CA PRO A 397 5.88 5.28 21.61
C PRO A 397 4.37 5.51 21.76
N GLY A 398 3.74 6.20 20.81
CA GLY A 398 2.30 6.41 20.74
C GLY A 398 1.52 5.18 20.25
N GLN A 399 2.18 4.23 19.58
CA GLN A 399 1.56 3.02 19.06
C GLN A 399 1.24 1.97 20.13
N VAL A 400 0.53 0.92 19.71
CA VAL A 400 0.03 -0.14 20.62
C VAL A 400 1.14 -0.83 21.41
N ALA A 401 2.34 -0.99 20.84
CA ALA A 401 3.46 -1.59 21.55
C ALA A 401 4.05 -0.69 22.64
N LYS A 402 3.84 0.63 22.56
CA LYS A 402 4.50 1.64 23.41
C LYS A 402 6.01 1.43 23.46
N ALA A 403 6.61 1.16 22.30
CA ALA A 403 8.03 0.88 22.17
C ALA A 403 8.83 2.17 22.46
N PRO A 404 9.72 2.18 23.46
CA PRO A 404 10.56 3.35 23.73
C PRO A 404 11.69 3.56 22.70
N ASP A 405 12.04 2.52 21.92
CA ASP A 405 13.06 2.56 20.86
C ASP A 405 12.60 1.69 19.68
N GLY A 406 11.43 2.02 19.10
CA GLY A 406 10.80 1.27 18.01
C GLY A 406 10.82 1.96 16.65
N GLU A 407 11.43 3.14 16.54
CA GLU A 407 11.38 3.97 15.34
C GLU A 407 12.46 3.58 14.32
N TRP A 408 12.29 2.40 13.71
CA TRP A 408 13.23 1.86 12.73
C TRP A 408 12.50 1.10 11.61
N ILE A 409 13.08 1.09 10.42
CA ILE A 409 12.77 0.04 9.43
C ILE A 409 13.57 -1.20 9.79
N TYR A 410 12.89 -2.33 9.94
CA TYR A 410 13.48 -3.61 10.35
C TYR A 410 13.51 -4.62 9.23
N LEU A 411 14.57 -5.43 9.23
CA LEU A 411 14.63 -6.72 8.55
C LEU A 411 14.61 -7.84 9.59
N PHE A 412 13.78 -8.85 9.37
CA PHE A 412 13.67 -10.00 10.25
C PHE A 412 14.06 -11.29 9.55
N ARG A 413 14.90 -12.08 10.23
CA ARG A 413 15.30 -13.42 9.82
C ARG A 413 14.68 -14.44 10.78
N PRO A 414 13.87 -15.39 10.28
CA PRO A 414 13.42 -16.51 11.08
C PRO A 414 14.59 -17.28 11.71
N SER A 415 14.56 -17.50 13.02
CA SER A 415 15.48 -18.33 13.77
C SER A 415 14.70 -19.18 14.77
N GLY A 416 14.28 -20.37 14.34
CA GLY A 416 13.36 -21.20 15.12
C GLY A 416 11.97 -20.57 15.19
N ASP A 417 11.51 -20.29 16.41
CA ASP A 417 10.24 -19.64 16.76
C ASP A 417 10.42 -18.15 17.10
N GLN A 418 11.56 -17.56 16.78
CA GLN A 418 11.85 -16.14 17.01
C GLN A 418 12.35 -15.45 15.74
N PHE A 419 12.27 -14.13 15.73
CA PHE A 419 13.00 -13.31 14.76
C PHE A 419 14.36 -12.88 15.30
N GLN A 420 15.36 -12.94 14.43
CA GLN A 420 16.56 -12.13 14.54
C GLN A 420 16.32 -10.84 13.75
N ALA A 421 16.18 -9.72 14.47
CA ALA A 421 15.96 -8.41 13.88
C ALA A 421 17.28 -7.69 13.53
N GLU A 422 17.26 -6.93 12.43
CA GLU A 422 18.30 -6.01 12.01
C GLU A 422 17.65 -4.65 11.71
N LYS A 423 18.20 -3.58 12.28
CA LYS A 423 17.76 -2.20 12.01
C LYS A 423 18.39 -1.74 10.68
N LEU A 424 17.57 -1.34 9.72
CA LEU A 424 18.00 -0.90 8.38
C LEU A 424 18.06 0.61 8.23
N VAL A 425 17.14 1.37 8.84
CA VAL A 425 17.09 2.84 8.76
C VAL A 425 16.58 3.41 10.07
N SER A 426 17.20 4.49 10.55
CA SER A 426 16.66 5.28 11.65
C SER A 426 15.44 6.08 11.18
N MET A 427 14.32 5.95 11.88
CA MET A 427 13.10 6.72 11.65
C MET A 427 12.90 7.79 12.74
N ALA A 428 13.95 8.20 13.44
CA ALA A 428 13.88 9.13 14.58
C ALA A 428 13.27 10.51 14.26
N HIS A 429 13.32 10.93 12.99
CA HIS A 429 12.75 12.20 12.50
C HIS A 429 11.41 12.01 11.78
N HIS A 430 10.89 10.77 11.74
CA HIS A 430 9.62 10.47 11.09
C HIS A 430 8.45 10.72 12.04
N ASN A 431 7.39 11.34 11.52
CA ASN A 431 6.13 11.44 12.23
C ASN A 431 5.21 10.27 11.84
N TYR A 432 5.07 9.30 12.75
CA TYR A 432 4.27 8.08 12.62
C TYR A 432 2.74 8.29 12.57
N HIS A 433 2.24 9.54 12.56
CA HIS A 433 0.90 9.80 12.04
C HIS A 433 0.76 9.36 10.57
N LEU A 434 1.87 9.34 9.83
CA LEU A 434 1.99 8.68 8.54
C LEU A 434 2.63 7.31 8.78
N GLU A 435 1.96 6.22 8.46
CA GLU A 435 2.52 4.87 8.65
C GLU A 435 3.44 4.50 7.45
N PRO A 436 4.65 3.94 7.65
CA PRO A 436 5.62 3.79 6.53
C PRO A 436 5.28 2.75 5.46
N ASN A 437 4.47 1.73 5.76
CA ASN A 437 3.95 0.76 4.78
C ASN A 437 5.05 0.11 3.91
N VAL A 438 5.87 -0.73 4.54
CA VAL A 438 7.03 -1.37 3.89
C VAL A 438 6.64 -2.38 2.80
N HIS A 439 7.45 -2.42 1.74
CA HIS A 439 7.40 -3.38 0.63
C HIS A 439 8.80 -3.89 0.31
N PHE A 440 8.94 -5.16 -0.05
CA PHE A 440 10.17 -5.62 -0.71
C PHE A 440 10.18 -5.21 -2.18
N SER A 441 11.33 -4.78 -2.71
CA SER A 441 11.49 -4.62 -4.16
C SER A 441 11.31 -5.94 -4.90
N PRO A 442 10.93 -5.94 -6.20
CA PRO A 442 10.77 -7.16 -6.99
C PRO A 442 12.01 -8.07 -7.03
N ASP A 443 13.21 -7.49 -6.97
CA ASP A 443 14.48 -8.22 -6.92
C ASP A 443 14.88 -8.69 -5.52
N GLY A 444 14.09 -8.33 -4.49
CA GLY A 444 14.29 -8.71 -3.09
C GLY A 444 15.51 -8.07 -2.43
N LYS A 445 16.10 -7.02 -3.01
CA LYS A 445 17.32 -6.37 -2.48
C LYS A 445 17.06 -5.11 -1.67
N TRP A 446 15.87 -4.53 -1.77
CA TRP A 446 15.53 -3.27 -1.13
C TRP A 446 14.23 -3.39 -0.33
N ILE A 447 14.14 -2.62 0.75
CA ILE A 447 12.88 -2.32 1.42
C ILE A 447 12.45 -0.91 1.01
N ILE A 448 11.29 -0.81 0.36
CA ILE A 448 10.66 0.42 -0.06
C ILE A 448 9.63 0.84 0.99
N PHE A 449 9.61 2.12 1.36
CA PHE A 449 8.72 2.65 2.39
C PHE A 449 8.44 4.13 2.13
N ARG A 450 7.34 4.64 2.67
CA ARG A 450 7.07 6.08 2.68
C ARG A 450 7.49 6.71 4.01
N ALA A 451 7.90 7.97 3.98
CA ALA A 451 8.24 8.72 5.18
C ALA A 451 8.02 10.22 4.98
N ASN A 452 8.02 10.98 6.06
CA ASN A 452 7.83 12.44 6.07
C ASN A 452 8.93 13.22 6.82
N PHE A 453 10.07 12.58 7.10
CA PHE A 453 11.21 13.23 7.78
C PHE A 453 11.86 14.37 6.97
N GLU A 454 11.55 14.48 5.67
CA GLU A 454 11.90 15.64 4.82
C GLU A 454 10.77 16.67 4.70
N GLY A 455 9.81 16.67 5.64
CA GLY A 455 8.74 17.66 5.73
C GLY A 455 7.50 17.38 4.86
N SER A 456 7.57 16.44 3.93
CA SER A 456 6.44 15.96 3.13
C SER A 456 6.50 14.44 2.95
N GLU A 457 5.36 13.79 2.72
CA GLU A 457 5.31 12.37 2.37
C GLU A 457 6.09 12.12 1.08
N GLN A 458 7.09 11.24 1.14
CA GLN A 458 7.92 10.83 0.01
C GLN A 458 8.18 9.32 0.09
N VAL A 459 8.59 8.71 -1.03
CA VAL A 459 8.94 7.29 -1.06
C VAL A 459 10.46 7.11 -1.08
N TYR A 460 10.94 6.19 -0.27
CA TYR A 460 12.34 5.85 -0.06
C TYR A 460 12.56 4.35 -0.24
N ALA A 461 13.81 3.97 -0.43
CA ALA A 461 14.27 2.59 -0.40
C ALA A 461 15.53 2.47 0.41
N VAL A 462 15.66 1.40 1.20
CA VAL A 462 16.90 1.02 1.88
C VAL A 462 17.41 -0.30 1.33
N GLU A 463 18.70 -0.40 1.07
CA GLU A 463 19.34 -1.63 0.63
C GLU A 463 19.45 -2.61 1.80
N ILE A 464 19.07 -3.86 1.56
CA ILE A 464 19.19 -4.92 2.58
C ILE A 464 20.66 -5.25 2.82
N ALA A 465 21.49 -5.20 1.78
CA ALA A 465 22.93 -5.32 1.93
C ALA A 465 23.49 -4.05 2.58
N LYS A 466 24.50 -4.21 3.44
CA LYS A 466 25.26 -3.08 3.96
C LYS A 466 26.13 -2.49 2.85
N SER A 467 26.27 -1.17 2.85
CA SER A 467 27.26 -0.51 2.00
C SER A 467 28.66 -1.04 2.35
N ALA A 468 29.47 -1.32 1.33
CA ALA A 468 30.88 -1.63 1.53
C ALA A 468 31.54 -0.43 2.22
N SER A 469 32.13 -0.67 3.39
CA SER A 469 32.80 0.35 4.21
C SER A 469 34.11 0.83 3.60
#